data_AF-A0AB35IVB0-F1
#
_entry.id   AF-A0AB35IVB0-F1
#
_cell.length_a   1.000
_cell.length_b   1.000
_cell.length_c   1.000
_cell.angle_alpha   90.00
_cell.angle_beta   90.00
_cell.angle_gamma   90.00
#
_symmetry.space_group_name_H-M   'P 1'
#
loop_
_entity.id
_entity.type
_entity.pdbx_description
1 polymer ?
#
loop_
_entity_poly.entity_id
_entity_poly.type
_entity_poly.pdbx_seq_one_letter_code
_entity_poly.pdbx_strand_id
1 'polypeptide(L)'
;MKKVILQYLASALAVILILGLVVFNRQRNHSLVKKVKDPEISYIYQDSLENIDRLALSQAGVIQSYQLDALSVRKEDGKIYLVLHINHSYDMQVNLVLKSDIYGDLSVVQATPSKALKLALEDASYQKRLTLISQKADAIMARDHWDQGIKPAYVAQVRSKMKKTSLTQLDKVLRDIDQESKEVGSDTYTAFFQASQLPNHDKLNLVMEHMQVYVDKYQFLQLGKSGYKFSKKLEPTSPFYSYFREAIMETYQTDLGLGVDDLGIKLHLFRSWIDKQSMDYIRTNYKGKTDLDKLLAYSKDKKIHLDYTTGASYHNRSLGDFTYPQNMKIQLPQTSVMGPYGVSNSRFIEFIVNMDTGRFVSEWNVYKKRKDGSIDSNPKHYKIEDGADIADTDSANYGLSKGLNADLPAYLNNSHTYLDVRHPADNAIRRKMVKKWKNAKNVLNGGRYADIVKKGGLKDLETWRQVKAEDRLQVYNAYLDYIRSHLVLNGFDSFYQETYKPQG
;
A
#
# COMPACT_ATOMS: atom_id res chain seq x y z
N MET A 1 -17.69 72.18 -37.68
CA MET A 1 -16.71 71.73 -36.67
C MET A 1 -17.32 71.29 -35.34
N LYS A 2 -18.26 72.02 -34.72
CA LYS A 2 -18.81 71.67 -33.38
C LYS A 2 -19.53 70.31 -33.28
N LYS A 3 -20.27 69.85 -34.30
CA LYS A 3 -20.99 68.55 -34.28
C LYS A 3 -20.07 67.31 -34.30
N VAL A 4 -18.95 67.38 -35.02
CA VAL A 4 -18.01 66.26 -35.17
C VAL A 4 -17.23 66.04 -33.86
N ILE A 5 -16.81 67.13 -33.20
CA ILE A 5 -16.11 67.08 -31.91
C ILE A 5 -17.01 66.49 -30.81
N LEU A 6 -18.31 66.81 -30.83
CA LEU A 6 -19.27 66.28 -29.86
C LEU A 6 -19.52 64.76 -30.03
N GLN A 7 -19.53 64.27 -31.27
CA GLN A 7 -19.62 62.83 -31.55
C GLN A 7 -18.36 62.09 -31.08
N TYR A 8 -17.16 62.61 -31.35
CA TYR A 8 -15.92 62.01 -30.85
C TYR A 8 -15.84 61.98 -29.32
N LEU A 9 -16.30 63.03 -28.64
CA LEU A 9 -16.37 63.08 -27.17
C LEU A 9 -17.37 62.06 -26.61
N ALA A 10 -18.54 61.91 -27.23
CA ALA A 10 -19.53 60.91 -26.80
C ALA A 10 -19.02 59.47 -27.02
N SER A 11 -18.36 59.20 -28.15
CA SER A 11 -17.72 57.91 -28.42
C SER A 11 -16.58 57.61 -27.45
N ALA A 12 -15.73 58.60 -27.15
CA ALA A 12 -14.65 58.45 -26.18
C ALA A 12 -15.18 58.21 -24.75
N LEU A 13 -16.25 58.92 -24.34
CA LEU A 13 -16.88 58.71 -23.04
C LEU A 13 -17.51 57.31 -22.93
N ALA A 14 -18.14 56.82 -24.00
CA ALA A 14 -18.69 55.47 -24.05
C ALA A 14 -17.59 54.41 -23.94
N VAL A 15 -16.46 54.59 -24.64
CA VAL A 15 -15.30 53.69 -24.54
C VAL A 15 -14.68 53.72 -23.14
N ILE A 16 -14.56 54.90 -22.52
CA ILE A 16 -14.07 55.04 -21.14
C ILE A 16 -15.02 54.42 -20.12
N LEU A 17 -16.34 54.55 -20.31
CA LEU A 17 -17.35 53.90 -19.47
C LEU A 17 -17.30 52.38 -19.61
N ILE A 18 -17.16 51.86 -20.83
CA ILE A 18 -17.01 50.42 -21.08
C ILE A 18 -15.70 49.92 -20.44
N LEU A 19 -14.57 50.62 -20.63
CA LEU A 19 -13.30 50.29 -20.00
C LEU A 19 -13.39 50.37 -18.46
N GLY A 20 -14.06 51.38 -17.92
CA GLY A 20 -14.30 51.54 -16.49
C GLY A 20 -15.13 50.42 -15.90
N LEU A 21 -16.21 50.00 -16.58
CA LEU A 21 -17.02 48.83 -16.22
C LEU A 21 -16.23 47.53 -16.28
N VAL A 22 -15.42 47.34 -17.33
CA VAL A 22 -14.55 46.17 -17.48
C VAL A 22 -13.51 46.11 -16.35
N VAL A 23 -12.84 47.23 -16.05
CA VAL A 23 -11.82 47.31 -14.98
C VAL A 23 -12.46 47.11 -13.59
N PHE A 24 -13.62 47.73 -13.33
CA PHE A 24 -14.35 47.59 -12.08
C PHE A 24 -14.84 46.16 -11.84
N ASN A 25 -15.38 45.51 -12.88
CA ASN A 25 -15.82 44.11 -12.79
C ASN A 25 -14.61 43.16 -12.59
N ARG A 26 -13.45 43.48 -13.19
CA ARG A 26 -12.20 42.73 -13.02
C ARG A 26 -11.65 42.78 -11.59
N GLN A 27 -11.75 43.93 -10.91
CA GLN A 27 -11.39 44.06 -9.50
C GLN A 27 -12.36 43.28 -8.59
N ARG A 28 -13.67 43.34 -8.88
CA ARG A 28 -14.71 42.69 -8.08
C ARG A 28 -14.65 41.15 -8.10
N ASN A 29 -14.23 40.57 -9.23
CA ASN A 29 -14.10 39.12 -9.39
C ASN A 29 -12.69 38.60 -9.05
N HIS A 30 -11.74 39.44 -8.64
CA HIS A 30 -10.37 39.01 -8.40
C HIS A 30 -10.24 37.94 -7.30
N SER A 31 -10.96 38.11 -6.18
CA SER A 31 -10.99 37.12 -5.10
C SER A 31 -11.64 35.80 -5.53
N LEU A 32 -12.70 35.89 -6.34
CA LEU A 32 -13.40 34.73 -6.89
C LEU A 32 -12.52 33.96 -7.88
N VAL A 33 -11.86 34.67 -8.80
CA VAL A 33 -10.89 34.11 -9.75
C VAL A 33 -9.74 33.44 -9.00
N LYS A 34 -9.22 34.06 -7.93
CA LYS A 34 -8.19 33.45 -7.08
C LYS A 34 -8.68 32.14 -6.46
N LYS A 35 -9.91 32.12 -5.91
CA LYS A 35 -10.52 30.91 -5.33
C LYS A 35 -10.68 29.79 -6.37
N VAL A 36 -11.19 30.09 -7.57
CA VAL A 36 -11.40 29.05 -8.60
C VAL A 36 -10.11 28.60 -9.30
N LYS A 37 -9.02 29.37 -9.16
CA LYS A 37 -7.69 28.99 -9.65
C LYS A 37 -6.85 28.25 -8.62
N ASP A 38 -7.38 28.04 -7.42
CA ASP A 38 -6.66 27.34 -6.38
C ASP A 38 -6.30 25.92 -6.85
N PRO A 39 -5.01 25.54 -6.90
CA PRO A 39 -4.61 24.20 -7.26
C PRO A 39 -5.26 23.12 -6.39
N GLU A 40 -5.60 23.43 -5.14
CA GLU A 40 -6.20 22.48 -4.20
C GLU A 40 -7.59 22.02 -4.64
N ILE A 41 -8.34 22.84 -5.37
CA ILE A 41 -9.66 22.46 -5.89
C ILE A 41 -9.61 21.90 -7.31
N SER A 42 -8.43 21.82 -7.93
CA SER A 42 -8.31 21.43 -9.34
C SER A 42 -8.89 20.04 -9.63
N TYR A 43 -8.96 19.16 -8.62
CA TYR A 43 -9.58 17.83 -8.72
C TYR A 43 -11.05 17.89 -9.15
N ILE A 44 -11.85 18.88 -8.71
CA ILE A 44 -13.26 18.97 -9.11
C ILE A 44 -13.42 19.22 -10.61
N TYR A 45 -12.45 19.92 -11.22
CA TYR A 45 -12.41 20.13 -12.67
C TYR A 45 -11.98 18.87 -13.39
N GLN A 46 -10.96 18.19 -12.88
CA GLN A 46 -10.47 16.93 -13.46
C GLN A 46 -11.58 15.87 -13.44
N ASP A 47 -12.25 15.66 -12.30
CA ASP A 47 -13.37 14.73 -12.17
C ASP A 47 -14.51 15.07 -13.14
N SER A 48 -14.84 16.36 -13.27
CA SER A 48 -15.86 16.79 -14.23
C SER A 48 -15.47 16.51 -15.68
N LEU A 49 -14.20 16.67 -16.05
CA LEU A 49 -13.72 16.38 -17.40
C LEU A 49 -13.68 14.87 -17.66
N GLU A 50 -13.31 14.07 -16.67
CA GLU A 50 -13.29 12.61 -16.74
C GLU A 50 -14.69 12.00 -16.91
N ASN A 51 -15.72 12.66 -16.38
CA ASN A 51 -17.12 12.30 -16.60
C ASN A 51 -17.61 12.60 -18.03
N ILE A 52 -17.01 13.60 -18.71
CA ILE A 52 -17.32 13.96 -20.10
C ILE A 52 -16.53 13.09 -21.07
N ASP A 53 -15.23 12.90 -20.81
CA ASP A 53 -14.31 12.08 -21.58
C ASP A 53 -13.63 11.08 -20.63
N ARG A 54 -13.93 9.80 -20.82
CA ARG A 54 -13.41 8.71 -19.98
C ARG A 54 -11.87 8.64 -19.97
N LEU A 55 -11.23 9.15 -21.01
CA LEU A 55 -9.76 9.19 -21.19
C LEU A 55 -9.20 10.62 -21.04
N ALA A 56 -9.96 11.53 -20.43
CA ALA A 56 -9.56 12.92 -20.24
C ALA A 56 -8.16 13.04 -19.62
N LEU A 57 -7.49 14.13 -19.96
CA LEU A 57 -6.16 14.51 -19.47
C LEU A 57 -5.09 13.45 -19.80
N SER A 58 -5.30 12.72 -20.89
CA SER A 58 -4.35 11.77 -21.45
C SER A 58 -4.25 11.93 -22.96
N GLN A 59 -3.15 11.45 -23.55
CA GLN A 59 -2.96 11.46 -25.00
C GLN A 59 -3.95 10.54 -25.74
N ALA A 60 -4.67 9.68 -25.02
CA ALA A 60 -5.70 8.84 -25.58
C ALA A 60 -7.09 9.50 -25.61
N GLY A 61 -7.30 10.58 -24.84
CA GLY A 61 -8.54 11.34 -24.77
C GLY A 61 -8.68 12.40 -25.87
N VAL A 62 -9.91 12.87 -26.03
CA VAL A 62 -10.24 14.09 -26.77
C VAL A 62 -9.87 15.30 -25.93
N ILE A 63 -10.16 15.26 -24.64
CA ILE A 63 -9.74 16.26 -23.66
C ILE A 63 -8.33 15.88 -23.21
N GLN A 64 -7.29 16.56 -23.69
CA GLN A 64 -5.90 16.26 -23.34
C GLN A 64 -5.34 17.26 -22.33
N SER A 65 -5.84 18.49 -22.36
CA SER A 65 -5.51 19.55 -21.42
C SER A 65 -6.69 20.50 -21.26
N TYR A 66 -6.68 21.29 -20.19
CA TYR A 66 -7.65 22.36 -19.98
C TYR A 66 -6.96 23.60 -19.44
N GLN A 67 -7.58 24.75 -19.67
CA GLN A 67 -7.19 26.03 -19.10
C GLN A 67 -8.44 26.79 -18.66
N LEU A 68 -8.47 27.25 -17.41
CA LEU A 68 -9.56 28.09 -16.91
C LEU A 68 -9.50 29.47 -17.57
N ASP A 69 -10.60 29.89 -18.20
CA ASP A 69 -10.76 31.26 -18.68
C ASP A 69 -11.15 32.17 -17.51
N ALA A 70 -10.18 32.95 -17.04
CA ALA A 70 -10.37 33.86 -15.91
C ALA A 70 -11.40 34.97 -16.19
N LEU A 71 -11.63 35.32 -17.46
CA LEU A 71 -12.58 36.36 -17.85
C LEU A 71 -14.03 35.85 -17.82
N SER A 72 -14.24 34.54 -17.98
CA SER A 72 -15.56 33.91 -17.89
C SER A 72 -16.12 33.81 -16.46
N VAL A 73 -15.26 33.96 -15.45
CA VAL A 73 -15.60 33.74 -14.04
C VAL A 73 -16.56 34.82 -13.55
N ARG A 74 -17.76 34.39 -13.15
CA ARG A 74 -18.79 35.27 -12.58
C ARG A 74 -19.62 34.54 -11.53
N LYS A 75 -20.26 35.32 -10.66
CA LYS A 75 -21.16 34.80 -9.62
C LYS A 75 -22.57 35.34 -9.83
N GLU A 76 -23.53 34.44 -9.98
CA GLU A 76 -24.96 34.74 -10.19
C GLU A 76 -25.78 33.78 -9.33
N ASP A 77 -26.77 34.29 -8.59
CA ASP A 77 -27.67 33.49 -7.73
C ASP A 77 -26.97 32.49 -6.79
N GLY A 78 -25.87 32.93 -6.17
CA GLY A 78 -25.08 32.10 -5.25
C GLY A 78 -24.25 31.00 -5.93
N LYS A 79 -24.32 30.87 -7.25
CA LYS A 79 -23.52 29.93 -8.05
C LYS A 79 -22.37 30.65 -8.74
N ILE A 80 -21.31 29.90 -9.03
CA ILE A 80 -20.14 30.41 -9.74
C ILE A 80 -20.11 29.77 -11.13
N TYR A 81 -20.09 30.60 -12.16
CA TYR A 81 -20.02 30.16 -13.56
C TYR A 81 -18.62 30.42 -14.08
N LEU A 82 -18.05 29.45 -14.79
CA LEU A 82 -16.75 29.59 -15.44
C LEU A 82 -16.65 28.67 -16.66
N VAL A 83 -15.66 28.94 -17.50
CA VAL A 83 -15.37 28.19 -18.71
C VAL A 83 -13.97 27.60 -18.64
N LEU A 84 -13.85 26.35 -19.04
CA LEU A 84 -12.58 25.69 -19.32
C LEU A 84 -12.38 25.61 -20.84
N HIS A 85 -11.29 26.17 -21.35
CA HIS A 85 -10.83 25.93 -22.72
C HIS A 85 -10.09 24.61 -22.78
N ILE A 86 -10.45 23.76 -23.73
CA ILE A 86 -9.89 22.42 -23.89
C ILE A 86 -8.86 22.45 -25.01
N ASN A 87 -7.70 21.82 -24.78
CA ASN A 87 -6.61 21.74 -25.76
C ASN A 87 -6.20 23.10 -26.36
N HIS A 88 -6.24 24.15 -25.54
CA HIS A 88 -5.98 25.55 -25.96
C HIS A 88 -6.90 26.05 -27.10
N SER A 89 -8.07 25.46 -27.28
CA SER A 89 -9.05 25.86 -28.29
C SER A 89 -10.18 26.69 -27.67
N TYR A 90 -10.51 27.80 -28.33
CA TYR A 90 -11.68 28.61 -28.00
C TYR A 90 -12.99 27.97 -28.47
N ASP A 91 -12.95 27.05 -29.44
CA ASP A 91 -14.17 26.36 -29.91
C ASP A 91 -14.51 25.17 -29.02
N MET A 92 -13.49 24.50 -28.47
CA MET A 92 -13.66 23.37 -27.57
C MET A 92 -13.65 23.86 -26.11
N GLN A 93 -14.85 24.00 -25.55
CA GLN A 93 -15.03 24.48 -24.18
C GLN A 93 -15.88 23.54 -23.33
N VAL A 94 -15.73 23.64 -22.01
CA VAL A 94 -16.66 23.12 -21.01
C VAL A 94 -17.12 24.26 -20.11
N ASN A 95 -18.43 24.51 -20.08
CA ASN A 95 -19.05 25.49 -19.19
C ASN A 95 -19.37 24.80 -17.86
N LEU A 96 -18.78 25.28 -16.78
CA LEU A 96 -18.98 24.75 -15.44
C LEU A 96 -19.84 25.69 -14.59
N VAL A 97 -20.70 25.07 -13.77
CA VAL A 97 -21.42 25.74 -12.70
C VAL A 97 -20.98 25.11 -11.39
N LEU A 98 -20.46 25.92 -10.48
CA LEU A 98 -20.03 25.51 -9.15
C LEU A 98 -21.00 26.01 -8.09
N LYS A 99 -21.11 25.24 -7.01
CA LYS A 99 -21.80 25.63 -5.78
C LYS A 99 -20.86 25.49 -4.60
N SER A 100 -20.95 26.44 -3.68
CA SER A 100 -20.31 26.35 -2.37
C SER A 100 -21.24 25.64 -1.39
N ASP A 101 -20.69 24.73 -0.59
CA ASP A 101 -21.40 24.21 0.57
C ASP A 101 -21.35 25.20 1.76
N ILE A 102 -21.83 24.76 2.93
CA ILE A 102 -21.89 25.56 4.15
C ILE A 102 -20.50 25.86 4.75
N TYR A 103 -19.48 25.07 4.41
CA TYR A 103 -18.10 25.22 4.88
C TYR A 103 -17.24 26.05 3.93
N GLY A 104 -17.75 26.31 2.72
CA GLY A 104 -17.06 27.08 1.70
C GLY A 104 -16.46 26.23 0.58
N ASP A 105 -16.62 24.91 0.63
CA ASP A 105 -16.04 23.98 -0.33
C ASP A 105 -16.82 23.98 -1.63
N LEU A 106 -16.08 23.96 -2.74
CA LEU A 106 -16.67 24.07 -4.08
C LEU A 106 -16.90 22.68 -4.68
N SER A 107 -18.06 22.51 -5.29
CA SER A 107 -18.40 21.33 -6.10
C SER A 107 -18.96 21.74 -7.45
N VAL A 108 -18.66 20.94 -8.48
CA VAL A 108 -19.28 21.10 -9.80
C VAL A 108 -20.69 20.53 -9.76
N VAL A 109 -21.69 21.37 -10.02
CA VAL A 109 -23.11 20.95 -10.09
C VAL A 109 -23.63 20.81 -11.51
N GLN A 110 -22.92 21.38 -12.49
CA GLN A 110 -23.24 21.23 -13.91
C GLN A 110 -21.98 21.40 -14.75
N ALA A 111 -21.85 20.58 -15.78
CA ALA A 111 -20.79 20.65 -16.77
C ALA A 111 -21.36 20.47 -18.18
N THR A 112 -21.26 21.50 -19.01
CA THR A 112 -21.86 21.53 -20.35
C THR A 112 -20.79 21.69 -21.41
N PRO A 113 -20.46 20.63 -22.19
CA PRO A 113 -19.51 20.73 -23.27
C PRO A 113 -20.08 21.52 -24.46
N SER A 114 -19.23 22.31 -25.09
CA SER A 114 -19.48 23.01 -26.36
C SER A 114 -19.85 22.05 -27.49
N LYS A 115 -20.48 22.58 -28.56
CA LYS A 115 -20.83 21.79 -29.74
C LYS A 115 -19.59 21.17 -30.41
N ALA A 116 -18.49 21.91 -30.53
CA ALA A 116 -17.26 21.40 -31.13
C ALA A 116 -16.65 20.26 -30.31
N LEU A 117 -16.64 20.38 -28.97
CA LEU A 117 -16.19 19.31 -28.10
C LEU A 117 -17.09 18.07 -28.20
N LYS A 118 -18.41 18.23 -28.26
CA LYS A 118 -19.33 17.10 -28.46
C LYS A 118 -19.05 16.36 -29.77
N LEU A 119 -18.86 17.09 -30.88
CA LEU A 119 -18.51 16.49 -32.17
C LEU A 119 -17.18 15.73 -32.11
N ALA A 120 -16.18 16.27 -31.43
CA ALA A 120 -14.91 15.58 -31.24
C ALA A 120 -15.04 14.31 -30.38
N LEU A 121 -15.90 14.33 -29.37
CA LEU A 121 -16.23 13.16 -28.54
C LEU A 121 -17.03 12.11 -29.32
N GLU A 122 -17.80 12.50 -30.34
CA GLU A 122 -18.57 11.60 -31.20
C GLU A 122 -17.78 11.12 -32.43
N ASP A 123 -16.54 11.59 -32.62
CA ASP A 123 -15.70 11.23 -33.76
C ASP A 123 -15.51 9.71 -33.85
N ALA A 124 -15.65 9.18 -35.07
CA ALA A 124 -15.62 7.74 -35.32
C ALA A 124 -14.28 7.10 -34.92
N SER A 125 -13.16 7.82 -35.03
CA SER A 125 -11.84 7.29 -34.64
C SER A 125 -11.70 7.19 -33.12
N TYR A 126 -12.25 8.15 -32.38
CA TYR A 126 -12.27 8.13 -30.92
C TYR A 126 -13.25 7.09 -30.39
N GLN A 127 -14.44 6.97 -30.97
CA GLN A 127 -15.41 5.92 -30.60
C GLN A 127 -14.84 4.51 -30.82
N LYS A 128 -14.18 4.25 -31.95
CA LYS A 128 -13.49 2.97 -32.20
C LYS A 128 -12.44 2.67 -31.12
N ARG A 129 -11.73 3.68 -30.63
CA ARG A 129 -10.75 3.54 -29.55
C ARG A 129 -11.39 3.17 -28.22
N LEU A 130 -12.50 3.82 -27.86
CA LEU A 130 -13.27 3.46 -26.67
C LEU A 130 -13.79 2.03 -26.75
N THR A 131 -14.28 1.61 -27.93
CA THR A 131 -14.70 0.23 -28.17
C THR A 131 -13.54 -0.75 -27.97
N LEU A 132 -12.36 -0.48 -28.54
CA LEU A 132 -11.17 -1.33 -28.35
C LEU A 132 -10.79 -1.45 -26.87
N ILE A 133 -10.77 -0.34 -26.13
CA ILE A 133 -10.46 -0.32 -24.70
C ILE A 133 -11.48 -1.15 -23.90
N SER A 134 -12.77 -1.00 -24.20
CA SER A 134 -13.83 -1.80 -23.57
C SER A 134 -13.66 -3.29 -23.85
N GLN A 135 -13.41 -3.67 -25.12
CA GLN A 135 -13.20 -5.07 -25.50
C GLN A 135 -12.00 -5.70 -24.78
N LYS A 136 -10.92 -4.95 -24.54
CA LYS A 136 -9.78 -5.44 -23.77
C LYS A 136 -10.14 -5.67 -22.30
N ALA A 137 -10.92 -4.76 -21.70
CA ALA A 137 -11.43 -4.96 -20.34
C ALA A 137 -12.34 -6.20 -20.27
N ASP A 138 -13.29 -6.34 -21.20
CA ASP A 138 -14.19 -7.50 -21.28
C ASP A 138 -13.43 -8.82 -21.45
N ALA A 139 -12.36 -8.84 -22.24
CA ALA A 139 -11.52 -10.02 -22.42
C ALA A 139 -10.78 -10.43 -21.14
N ILE A 140 -10.28 -9.45 -20.36
CA ILE A 140 -9.67 -9.72 -19.06
C ILE A 140 -10.71 -10.27 -18.09
N MET A 141 -11.89 -9.64 -18.00
CA MET A 141 -12.96 -10.09 -17.12
C MET A 141 -13.41 -11.52 -17.43
N ALA A 142 -13.58 -11.84 -18.71
CA ALA A 142 -13.98 -13.19 -19.13
C ALA A 142 -12.90 -14.24 -18.79
N ARG A 143 -11.61 -13.87 -18.92
CA ARG A 143 -10.48 -14.77 -18.64
C ARG A 143 -10.24 -14.97 -17.15
N ASP A 144 -10.32 -13.88 -16.37
CA ASP A 144 -9.89 -13.80 -14.97
C ASP A 144 -11.07 -13.74 -14.00
N HIS A 145 -12.29 -13.92 -14.50
CA HIS A 145 -13.52 -13.94 -13.70
C HIS A 145 -13.74 -12.69 -12.82
N TRP A 146 -13.14 -11.55 -13.18
CA TRP A 146 -13.44 -10.26 -12.55
C TRP A 146 -14.87 -9.80 -12.90
N ASP A 147 -15.54 -9.16 -11.94
CA ASP A 147 -16.86 -8.56 -12.15
C ASP A 147 -16.81 -7.21 -12.90
N GLN A 148 -17.98 -6.67 -13.24
CA GLN A 148 -18.11 -5.42 -14.02
C GLN A 148 -17.51 -4.18 -13.32
N GLY A 149 -17.33 -4.21 -12.01
CA GLY A 149 -16.73 -3.15 -11.21
C GLY A 149 -15.31 -2.79 -11.63
N ILE A 150 -14.58 -3.69 -12.31
CA ILE A 150 -13.21 -3.37 -12.76
C ILE A 150 -13.16 -2.46 -14.00
N LYS A 151 -14.26 -2.26 -14.74
CA LYS A 151 -14.24 -1.49 -16.00
C LYS A 151 -13.77 -0.04 -15.81
N PRO A 152 -14.30 0.74 -14.86
CA PRO A 152 -13.77 2.08 -14.58
C PRO A 152 -12.29 2.04 -14.18
N ALA A 153 -11.87 1.05 -13.39
CA ALA A 153 -10.46 0.91 -12.99
C ALA A 153 -9.54 0.62 -14.18
N TYR A 154 -9.96 -0.24 -15.11
CA TYR A 154 -9.24 -0.50 -16.37
C TYR A 154 -9.04 0.79 -17.16
N VAL A 155 -10.10 1.57 -17.34
CA VAL A 155 -10.03 2.86 -18.05
C VAL A 155 -9.12 3.84 -17.34
N ALA A 156 -9.18 3.91 -16.01
CA ALA A 156 -8.29 4.76 -15.21
C ALA A 156 -6.81 4.35 -15.37
N GLN A 157 -6.50 3.05 -15.46
CA GLN A 157 -5.15 2.56 -15.74
C GLN A 157 -4.67 2.97 -17.15
N VAL A 158 -5.52 2.83 -18.17
CA VAL A 158 -5.21 3.30 -19.52
C VAL A 158 -4.92 4.80 -19.50
N ARG A 159 -5.83 5.59 -18.92
CA ARG A 159 -5.69 7.05 -18.81
C ARG A 159 -4.38 7.43 -18.11
N SER A 160 -4.10 6.83 -16.96
CA SER A 160 -2.88 7.10 -16.18
C SER A 160 -1.61 6.86 -16.99
N LYS A 161 -1.50 5.68 -17.64
CA LYS A 161 -0.33 5.32 -18.45
C LYS A 161 -0.24 6.15 -19.76
N MET A 162 -1.37 6.65 -20.26
CA MET A 162 -1.43 7.52 -21.44
C MET A 162 -1.21 9.01 -21.14
N LYS A 163 -1.04 9.44 -19.88
CA LYS A 163 -0.77 10.86 -19.53
C LYS A 163 0.50 11.40 -20.19
N LYS A 164 1.55 10.58 -20.28
CA LYS A 164 2.89 10.97 -20.80
C LYS A 164 3.35 10.12 -21.99
N THR A 165 2.43 9.40 -22.62
CA THR A 165 2.73 8.40 -23.65
C THR A 165 2.01 8.77 -24.94
N SER A 166 2.71 8.81 -26.08
CA SER A 166 2.09 9.10 -27.38
C SER A 166 0.95 8.14 -27.69
N LEU A 167 -0.10 8.63 -28.35
CA LEU A 167 -1.22 7.81 -28.82
C LEU A 167 -0.79 6.59 -29.65
N THR A 168 0.30 6.71 -30.42
CA THR A 168 0.86 5.61 -31.22
C THR A 168 1.28 4.39 -30.39
N GLN A 169 1.45 4.56 -29.07
CA GLN A 169 1.84 3.50 -28.14
C GLN A 169 0.63 2.91 -27.39
N LEU A 170 -0.62 3.25 -27.75
CA LEU A 170 -1.82 2.76 -27.08
C LEU A 170 -1.84 1.23 -27.02
N ASP A 171 -1.56 0.54 -28.13
CA ASP A 171 -1.54 -0.94 -28.14
C ASP A 171 -0.49 -1.53 -27.20
N LYS A 172 0.65 -0.86 -27.04
CA LYS A 172 1.66 -1.27 -26.06
C LYS A 172 1.12 -1.10 -24.65
N VAL A 173 0.49 0.04 -24.35
CA VAL A 173 -0.11 0.30 -23.02
C VAL A 173 -1.19 -0.73 -22.70
N LEU A 174 -2.05 -1.09 -23.66
CA LEU A 174 -3.08 -2.10 -23.45
C LEU A 174 -2.47 -3.50 -23.20
N ARG A 175 -1.37 -3.85 -23.87
CA ARG A 175 -0.62 -5.09 -23.58
C ARG A 175 0.06 -5.07 -22.21
N ASP A 176 0.63 -3.93 -21.82
CA ASP A 176 1.27 -3.77 -20.52
C ASP A 176 0.22 -3.93 -19.38
N ILE A 177 -0.98 -3.36 -19.54
CA ILE A 177 -2.09 -3.53 -18.59
C ILE A 177 -2.56 -5.00 -18.54
N ASP A 178 -2.69 -5.68 -19.68
CA ASP A 178 -3.05 -7.11 -19.72
C ASP A 178 -2.00 -8.00 -19.05
N GLN A 179 -0.72 -7.64 -19.13
CA GLN A 179 0.35 -8.35 -18.45
C GLN A 179 0.34 -8.07 -16.95
N GLU A 180 0.23 -6.80 -16.55
CA GLU A 180 0.15 -6.41 -15.15
C GLU A 180 -1.09 -7.01 -14.46
N SER A 181 -2.21 -7.20 -15.16
CA SER A 181 -3.40 -7.86 -14.61
C SER A 181 -3.20 -9.36 -14.30
N LYS A 182 -2.07 -9.94 -14.72
CA LYS A 182 -1.64 -11.33 -14.38
C LYS A 182 -0.56 -11.37 -13.31
N GLU A 183 -0.24 -10.22 -12.71
CA GLU A 183 0.77 -10.09 -11.67
C GLU A 183 0.10 -9.64 -10.37
N VAL A 184 -0.07 -10.57 -9.43
CA VAL A 184 -0.73 -10.30 -8.15
C VAL A 184 0.03 -9.19 -7.42
N GLY A 185 -0.69 -8.12 -7.08
CA GLY A 185 -0.14 -6.94 -6.42
C GLY A 185 0.60 -5.95 -7.32
N SER A 186 0.51 -6.07 -8.65
CA SER A 186 0.84 -4.97 -9.56
C SER A 186 -0.15 -3.81 -9.41
N ASP A 187 0.17 -2.62 -9.95
CA ASP A 187 -0.75 -1.47 -9.91
C ASP A 187 -2.10 -1.79 -10.57
N THR A 188 -2.08 -2.45 -11.72
CA THR A 188 -3.30 -2.85 -12.44
C THR A 188 -4.09 -3.90 -11.66
N TYR A 189 -3.44 -4.97 -11.18
CA TYR A 189 -4.13 -6.02 -10.42
C TYR A 189 -4.73 -5.46 -9.12
N THR A 190 -3.99 -4.59 -8.43
CA THR A 190 -4.44 -3.94 -7.20
C THR A 190 -5.66 -3.07 -7.46
N ALA A 191 -5.66 -2.29 -8.55
CA ALA A 191 -6.81 -1.49 -8.94
C ALA A 191 -8.04 -2.35 -9.25
N PHE A 192 -7.86 -3.54 -9.84
CA PHE A 192 -8.97 -4.46 -10.10
C PHE A 192 -9.48 -5.09 -8.81
N PHE A 193 -8.59 -5.54 -7.93
CA PHE A 193 -8.96 -6.08 -6.63
C PHE A 193 -9.76 -5.07 -5.78
N GLN A 194 -9.33 -3.81 -5.79
CA GLN A 194 -10.02 -2.74 -5.07
C GLN A 194 -11.37 -2.37 -5.70
N ALA A 195 -11.46 -2.32 -7.04
CA ALA A 195 -12.68 -1.90 -7.74
C ALA A 195 -13.72 -3.02 -7.87
N SER A 196 -13.30 -4.28 -7.74
CA SER A 196 -14.17 -5.45 -7.78
C SER A 196 -15.24 -5.37 -6.69
N GLN A 197 -16.49 -5.61 -7.10
CA GLN A 197 -17.66 -5.64 -6.23
C GLN A 197 -18.01 -7.06 -5.76
N LEU A 198 -17.19 -8.06 -6.11
CA LEU A 198 -17.31 -9.41 -5.56
C LEU A 198 -17.26 -9.36 -4.02
N PRO A 199 -18.01 -10.26 -3.34
CA PRO A 199 -17.84 -10.49 -1.91
C PRO A 199 -16.37 -10.72 -1.56
N ASN A 200 -15.94 -10.26 -0.38
CA ASN A 200 -14.53 -10.37 0.02
C ASN A 200 -14.02 -11.82 0.01
N HIS A 201 -14.84 -12.78 0.44
CA HIS A 201 -14.50 -14.20 0.35
C HIS A 201 -14.17 -14.63 -1.09
N ASP A 202 -15.02 -14.27 -2.05
CA ASP A 202 -14.83 -14.58 -3.46
C ASP A 202 -13.61 -13.86 -4.04
N LYS A 203 -13.36 -12.59 -3.69
CA LYS A 203 -12.15 -11.85 -4.12
C LYS A 203 -10.87 -12.53 -3.63
N LEU A 204 -10.87 -12.98 -2.37
CA LEU A 204 -9.73 -13.68 -1.78
C LEU A 204 -9.51 -15.04 -2.45
N ASN A 205 -10.58 -15.80 -2.68
CA ASN A 205 -10.51 -17.06 -3.40
C ASN A 205 -10.01 -16.86 -4.83
N LEU A 206 -10.44 -15.80 -5.51
CA LEU A 206 -10.00 -15.49 -6.87
C LEU A 206 -8.48 -15.26 -6.95
N VAL A 207 -7.86 -14.63 -5.94
CA VAL A 207 -6.38 -14.53 -5.85
C VAL A 207 -5.74 -15.92 -5.75
N MET A 208 -6.33 -16.82 -4.96
CA MET A 208 -5.83 -18.19 -4.80
C MET A 208 -5.95 -18.98 -6.12
N GLU A 209 -7.05 -18.82 -6.84
CA GLU A 209 -7.31 -19.45 -8.14
C GLU A 209 -6.38 -18.93 -9.24
N HIS A 210 -6.22 -17.60 -9.33
CA HIS A 210 -5.28 -16.95 -10.23
C HIS A 210 -3.86 -17.48 -10.06
N MET A 211 -3.39 -17.59 -8.82
CA MET A 211 -2.07 -18.14 -8.51
C MET A 211 -2.02 -19.68 -8.60
N GLN A 212 -3.16 -20.32 -8.86
CA GLN A 212 -3.35 -21.76 -8.93
C GLN A 212 -2.75 -22.47 -7.71
N VAL A 213 -3.01 -21.93 -6.52
CA VAL A 213 -2.45 -22.47 -5.29
C VAL A 213 -3.08 -23.81 -4.95
N TYR A 214 -2.30 -24.70 -4.33
CA TYR A 214 -2.82 -25.93 -3.75
C TYR A 214 -2.06 -26.28 -2.49
N VAL A 215 -2.75 -26.89 -1.53
CA VAL A 215 -2.13 -27.41 -0.30
C VAL A 215 -1.78 -28.87 -0.53
N ASP A 216 -0.50 -29.22 -0.42
CA ASP A 216 -0.06 -30.60 -0.63
C ASP A 216 -0.28 -31.49 0.61
N LYS A 217 0.02 -32.79 0.47
CA LYS A 217 -0.17 -33.79 1.54
C LYS A 217 0.60 -33.49 2.84
N TYR A 218 1.57 -32.59 2.82
CA TYR A 218 2.34 -32.15 3.99
C TYR A 218 1.86 -30.81 4.53
N GLN A 219 0.66 -30.35 4.15
CA GLN A 219 0.11 -29.05 4.53
C GLN A 219 1.00 -27.88 4.10
N PHE A 220 1.71 -28.04 2.98
CA PHE A 220 2.50 -26.96 2.39
C PHE A 220 1.72 -26.35 1.22
N LEU A 221 1.52 -25.03 1.24
CA LEU A 221 0.91 -24.32 0.12
C LEU A 221 1.93 -24.14 -1.00
N GLN A 222 1.65 -24.74 -2.15
CA GLN A 222 2.42 -24.60 -3.37
C GLN A 222 1.75 -23.57 -4.29
N LEU A 223 2.55 -22.77 -4.99
CA LEU A 223 2.06 -21.95 -6.09
C LEU A 223 2.03 -22.79 -7.37
N GLY A 224 0.94 -22.72 -8.14
CA GLY A 224 0.81 -23.48 -9.39
C GLY A 224 1.82 -23.04 -10.44
N LYS A 225 2.31 -23.96 -11.27
CA LYS A 225 3.39 -23.67 -12.24
C LYS A 225 2.97 -22.65 -13.30
N SER A 226 1.72 -22.73 -13.75
CA SER A 226 1.14 -21.86 -14.77
C SER A 226 0.27 -20.75 -14.18
N GLY A 227 0.12 -20.70 -12.85
CA GLY A 227 -0.62 -19.66 -12.16
C GLY A 227 0.13 -18.34 -12.13
N TYR A 228 -0.62 -17.28 -11.88
CA TYR A 228 -0.10 -15.93 -11.69
C TYR A 228 0.95 -15.89 -10.59
N LYS A 229 1.84 -14.91 -10.69
CA LYS A 229 2.93 -14.68 -9.74
C LYS A 229 2.74 -13.32 -9.10
N PHE A 230 3.34 -13.13 -7.94
CA PHE A 230 3.48 -11.79 -7.40
C PHE A 230 4.22 -10.91 -8.42
N SER A 231 3.79 -9.66 -8.53
CA SER A 231 4.56 -8.69 -9.30
C SER A 231 5.94 -8.54 -8.68
N LYS A 232 6.98 -8.47 -9.52
CA LYS A 232 8.35 -8.22 -9.04
C LYS A 232 8.50 -6.86 -8.36
N LYS A 233 7.55 -5.95 -8.61
CA LYS A 233 7.45 -4.62 -8.01
C LYS A 233 6.60 -4.58 -6.74
N LEU A 234 6.00 -5.71 -6.33
CA LEU A 234 5.18 -5.78 -5.12
C LEU A 234 6.09 -5.60 -3.89
N GLU A 235 6.05 -4.38 -3.34
CA GLU A 235 6.87 -3.98 -2.21
C GLU A 235 6.19 -4.19 -0.85
N PRO A 236 6.95 -4.28 0.26
CA PRO A 236 6.41 -4.56 1.59
C PRO A 236 5.30 -3.62 2.08
N THR A 237 5.28 -2.37 1.62
CA THR A 237 4.24 -1.39 1.97
C THR A 237 3.28 -1.08 0.82
N SER A 238 3.17 -1.98 -0.15
CA SER A 238 2.24 -1.83 -1.27
C SER A 238 0.78 -1.72 -0.81
N PRO A 239 -0.04 -0.85 -1.41
CA PRO A 239 -1.47 -0.77 -1.14
C PRO A 239 -2.21 -2.11 -1.33
N PHE A 240 -1.72 -2.99 -2.20
CA PHE A 240 -2.31 -4.32 -2.39
C PHE A 240 -2.46 -5.08 -1.08
N TYR A 241 -1.42 -5.08 -0.24
CA TYR A 241 -1.43 -5.81 1.01
C TYR A 241 -2.48 -5.27 1.98
N SER A 242 -2.70 -3.96 1.99
CA SER A 242 -3.72 -3.33 2.83
C SER A 242 -5.12 -3.75 2.43
N TYR A 243 -5.46 -3.69 1.15
CA TYR A 243 -6.78 -4.12 0.66
C TYR A 243 -6.98 -5.63 0.83
N PHE A 244 -5.94 -6.42 0.56
CA PHE A 244 -6.00 -7.87 0.73
C PHE A 244 -6.22 -8.24 2.20
N ARG A 245 -5.49 -7.59 3.12
CA ARG A 245 -5.66 -7.76 4.56
C ARG A 245 -7.06 -7.36 5.03
N GLU A 246 -7.55 -6.21 4.60
CA GLU A 246 -8.89 -5.72 4.97
C GLU A 246 -9.97 -6.72 4.56
N ALA A 247 -9.91 -7.23 3.33
CA ALA A 247 -10.84 -8.25 2.87
C ALA A 247 -10.79 -9.51 3.76
N ILE A 248 -9.62 -9.92 4.25
CA ILE A 248 -9.47 -11.05 5.19
C ILE A 248 -10.10 -10.72 6.53
N MET A 249 -9.80 -9.56 7.10
CA MET A 249 -10.32 -9.12 8.39
C MET A 249 -11.85 -9.02 8.37
N GLU A 250 -12.42 -8.51 7.28
CA GLU A 250 -13.87 -8.43 7.10
C GLU A 250 -14.52 -9.79 6.83
N THR A 251 -13.79 -10.75 6.24
CA THR A 251 -14.31 -12.11 5.98
C THR A 251 -14.29 -12.98 7.25
N TYR A 252 -13.21 -12.91 8.04
CA TYR A 252 -12.95 -13.84 9.14
C TYR A 252 -13.02 -13.16 10.51
N GLN A 253 -14.20 -12.70 10.90
CA GLN A 253 -14.40 -11.88 12.11
C GLN A 253 -14.60 -12.68 13.41
N THR A 254 -14.71 -14.01 13.33
CA THR A 254 -15.00 -14.87 14.48
C THR A 254 -13.73 -15.39 15.15
N ASP A 255 -13.86 -15.90 16.38
CA ASP A 255 -12.75 -16.51 17.12
C ASP A 255 -12.16 -17.78 16.45
N LEU A 256 -12.87 -18.38 15.48
CA LEU A 256 -12.34 -19.47 14.65
C LEU A 256 -11.34 -18.96 13.60
N GLY A 257 -11.39 -17.66 13.27
CA GLY A 257 -10.51 -17.00 12.31
C GLY A 257 -10.39 -17.77 11.00
N LEU A 258 -9.15 -17.97 10.57
CA LEU A 258 -8.81 -18.68 9.33
C LEU A 258 -9.04 -20.20 9.38
N GLY A 259 -9.42 -20.75 10.53
CA GLY A 259 -9.73 -22.18 10.67
C GLY A 259 -11.14 -22.58 10.23
N VAL A 260 -11.97 -21.61 9.85
CA VAL A 260 -13.40 -21.86 9.56
C VAL A 260 -13.62 -22.63 8.25
N ASP A 261 -12.78 -22.44 7.23
CA ASP A 261 -12.93 -23.04 5.91
C ASP A 261 -11.60 -23.30 5.18
N ASP A 262 -11.67 -23.97 4.03
CA ASP A 262 -10.50 -24.31 3.20
C ASP A 262 -9.77 -23.06 2.66
N LEU A 263 -10.51 -22.00 2.34
CA LEU A 263 -9.93 -20.73 1.93
C LEU A 263 -9.09 -20.13 3.06
N GLY A 264 -9.60 -20.13 4.28
CA GLY A 264 -8.89 -19.62 5.45
C GLY A 264 -7.60 -20.39 5.70
N ILE A 265 -7.63 -21.72 5.57
CA ILE A 265 -6.42 -22.57 5.66
C ILE A 265 -5.40 -22.20 4.58
N LYS A 266 -5.83 -22.00 3.33
CA LYS A 266 -4.96 -21.53 2.25
C LYS A 266 -4.37 -20.16 2.57
N LEU A 267 -5.19 -19.20 3.02
CA LEU A 267 -4.75 -17.86 3.36
C LEU A 267 -3.75 -17.84 4.52
N HIS A 268 -3.93 -18.68 5.53
CA HIS A 268 -2.96 -18.89 6.60
C HIS A 268 -1.60 -19.29 6.04
N LEU A 269 -1.56 -20.36 5.24
CA LEU A 269 -0.33 -20.87 4.64
C LEU A 269 0.27 -19.89 3.62
N PHE A 270 -0.55 -19.07 2.98
CA PHE A 270 -0.14 -18.08 1.97
C PHE A 270 0.70 -16.94 2.56
N ARG A 271 0.55 -16.64 3.86
CA ARG A 271 1.35 -15.62 4.56
C ARG A 271 2.86 -15.84 4.40
N SER A 272 3.30 -17.10 4.35
CA SER A 272 4.71 -17.44 4.14
C SER A 272 5.20 -16.98 2.75
N TRP A 273 4.38 -17.08 1.71
CA TRP A 273 4.74 -16.59 0.38
C TRP A 273 4.79 -15.06 0.32
N ILE A 274 3.96 -14.37 1.09
CA ILE A 274 4.02 -12.91 1.26
C ILE A 274 5.33 -12.49 1.94
N ASP A 275 5.75 -13.21 2.98
CA ASP A 275 7.05 -13.00 3.64
C ASP A 275 8.20 -13.17 2.64
N LYS A 276 8.20 -14.26 1.86
CA LYS A 276 9.18 -14.50 0.80
C LYS A 276 9.28 -13.33 -0.17
N GLN A 277 8.14 -12.88 -0.70
CA GLN A 277 8.07 -11.79 -1.67
C GLN A 277 8.63 -10.50 -1.07
N SER A 278 8.31 -10.20 0.19
CA SER A 278 8.77 -9.00 0.89
C SER A 278 10.29 -9.03 1.09
N MET A 279 10.85 -10.15 1.54
CA MET A 279 12.29 -10.32 1.69
C MET A 279 13.03 -10.22 0.34
N ASP A 280 12.53 -10.92 -0.68
CA ASP A 280 13.13 -10.92 -2.02
C ASP A 280 13.13 -9.51 -2.62
N TYR A 281 12.05 -8.75 -2.42
CA TYR A 281 11.96 -7.36 -2.86
C TYR A 281 13.05 -6.50 -2.20
N ILE A 282 13.20 -6.56 -0.87
CA ILE A 282 14.24 -5.82 -0.15
C ILE A 282 15.64 -6.23 -0.63
N ARG A 283 15.90 -7.54 -0.73
CA ARG A 283 17.19 -8.08 -1.14
C ARG A 283 17.61 -7.65 -2.55
N THR A 284 16.63 -7.56 -3.46
CA THR A 284 16.85 -7.28 -4.88
C THR A 284 16.96 -5.79 -5.17
N ASN A 285 16.12 -4.96 -4.54
CA ASN A 285 15.96 -3.56 -4.93
C ASN A 285 16.80 -2.58 -4.11
N TYR A 286 17.35 -3.01 -2.96
CA TYR A 286 18.11 -2.14 -2.06
C TYR A 286 19.54 -2.60 -1.88
N LYS A 287 20.45 -1.62 -1.79
CA LYS A 287 21.88 -1.84 -1.54
C LYS A 287 22.15 -1.81 -0.04
N GLY A 288 23.07 -2.65 0.42
CA GLY A 288 23.46 -2.78 1.83
C GLY A 288 24.38 -3.99 2.02
N LYS A 289 25.19 -4.01 3.09
CA LYS A 289 26.09 -5.14 3.39
C LYS A 289 25.30 -6.33 3.94
N THR A 290 24.27 -6.05 4.74
CA THR A 290 23.38 -7.02 5.37
C THR A 290 21.93 -6.84 4.90
N ASP A 291 21.05 -7.81 5.19
CA ASP A 291 19.61 -7.67 4.92
C ASP A 291 19.00 -6.51 5.74
N LEU A 292 19.46 -6.31 6.98
CA LEU A 292 19.08 -5.17 7.82
C LEU A 292 19.44 -3.83 7.17
N ASP A 293 20.66 -3.67 6.64
CA ASP A 293 21.05 -2.42 5.97
C ASP A 293 20.13 -2.09 4.79
N LYS A 294 19.74 -3.13 4.03
CA LYS A 294 18.81 -3.00 2.91
C LYS A 294 17.40 -2.60 3.39
N LEU A 295 16.92 -3.19 4.48
CA LEU A 295 15.64 -2.82 5.10
C LEU A 295 15.65 -1.37 5.60
N LEU A 296 16.75 -0.93 6.22
CA LEU A 296 16.91 0.45 6.68
C LEU A 296 16.95 1.44 5.50
N ALA A 297 17.61 1.06 4.40
CA ALA A 297 17.59 1.85 3.16
C ALA A 297 16.17 1.95 2.57
N TYR A 298 15.40 0.87 2.59
CA TYR A 298 13.97 0.87 2.20
C TYR A 298 13.14 1.79 3.08
N SER A 299 13.27 1.67 4.40
CA SER A 299 12.54 2.52 5.35
C SER A 299 12.82 4.01 5.12
N LYS A 300 14.07 4.36 4.83
CA LYS A 300 14.47 5.74 4.51
C LYS A 300 13.89 6.22 3.18
N ASP A 301 13.96 5.42 2.13
CA ASP A 301 13.40 5.76 0.80
C ASP A 301 11.89 6.00 0.88
N LYS A 302 11.19 5.09 1.56
CA LYS A 302 9.73 5.14 1.73
C LYS A 302 9.25 6.08 2.83
N LYS A 303 10.18 6.68 3.60
CA LYS A 303 9.89 7.58 4.71
C LYS A 303 8.94 6.96 5.74
N ILE A 304 9.16 5.69 6.06
CA ILE A 304 8.35 4.95 7.04
C ILE A 304 9.15 4.70 8.32
N HIS A 305 8.46 4.74 9.46
CA HIS A 305 9.02 4.30 10.73
C HIS A 305 8.88 2.78 10.89
N LEU A 306 9.88 2.17 11.52
CA LEU A 306 9.93 0.74 11.81
C LEU A 306 9.49 0.48 13.26
N ASP A 307 8.71 -0.56 13.48
CA ASP A 307 8.30 -0.99 14.82
C ASP A 307 9.22 -2.09 15.34
N TYR A 308 9.79 -1.86 16.53
CA TYR A 308 10.67 -2.78 17.25
C TYR A 308 10.01 -3.31 18.54
N THR A 309 8.75 -2.95 18.80
CA THR A 309 8.14 -3.05 20.13
C THR A 309 7.32 -4.33 20.35
N THR A 310 7.00 -5.07 19.29
CA THR A 310 6.35 -6.37 19.41
C THR A 310 7.32 -7.46 19.87
N GLY A 311 6.81 -8.41 20.65
CA GLY A 311 7.65 -9.43 21.28
C GLY A 311 8.21 -10.43 20.27
N ALA A 312 9.49 -10.78 20.42
CA ALA A 312 10.20 -11.67 19.51
C ALA A 312 10.42 -13.09 20.07
N SER A 313 9.75 -13.47 21.16
CA SER A 313 10.04 -14.72 21.90
C SER A 313 9.84 -15.99 21.09
N TYR A 314 8.85 -16.01 20.21
CA TYR A 314 8.58 -17.17 19.34
C TYR A 314 9.59 -17.32 18.19
N HIS A 315 10.47 -16.32 18.00
CA HIS A 315 11.50 -16.25 16.98
C HIS A 315 12.92 -16.40 17.55
N ASN A 316 13.01 -16.89 18.79
CA ASN A 316 14.25 -17.11 19.53
C ASN A 316 14.20 -18.47 20.23
N ARG A 317 13.93 -19.51 19.46
CA ARG A 317 13.83 -20.89 19.95
C ARG A 317 15.21 -21.52 20.05
N SER A 318 15.33 -22.53 20.91
CA SER A 318 16.56 -23.29 21.14
C SER A 318 16.27 -24.78 21.21
N LEU A 319 17.23 -25.62 20.80
CA LEU A 319 17.17 -27.08 20.97
C LEU A 319 17.55 -27.56 22.36
N GLY A 320 18.36 -26.77 23.06
CA GLY A 320 18.82 -27.05 24.42
C GLY A 320 18.48 -25.89 25.35
N ASP A 321 19.39 -25.62 26.28
CA ASP A 321 19.22 -24.52 27.23
C ASP A 321 19.26 -23.17 26.51
N PHE A 322 18.29 -22.33 26.84
CA PHE A 322 18.24 -20.97 26.35
C PHE A 322 19.30 -20.11 27.04
N THR A 323 20.07 -19.37 26.24
CA THR A 323 21.06 -18.39 26.71
C THR A 323 20.48 -16.98 26.65
N TYR A 324 20.55 -16.36 25.47
CA TYR A 324 20.05 -15.03 25.18
C TYR A 324 19.47 -14.99 23.75
N PRO A 325 18.55 -14.04 23.44
CA PRO A 325 17.97 -13.90 22.12
C PRO A 325 19.04 -13.64 21.06
N GLN A 326 18.97 -14.34 19.94
CA GLN A 326 19.84 -14.11 18.78
C GLN A 326 19.18 -13.21 17.73
N ASN A 327 17.86 -13.11 17.78
CA ASN A 327 17.06 -12.48 16.75
C ASN A 327 16.21 -11.34 17.34
N MET A 328 16.04 -10.29 16.55
CA MET A 328 15.08 -9.21 16.81
C MET A 328 13.94 -9.27 15.78
N LYS A 329 12.80 -8.69 16.13
CA LYS A 329 11.63 -8.56 15.24
C LYS A 329 11.47 -7.09 14.85
N ILE A 330 11.24 -6.85 13.55
CA ILE A 330 10.97 -5.54 12.99
C ILE A 330 9.69 -5.63 12.17
N GLN A 331 8.72 -4.76 12.44
CA GLN A 331 7.51 -4.66 11.63
C GLN A 331 7.42 -3.32 10.92
N LEU A 332 6.68 -3.29 9.82
CA LEU A 332 6.55 -2.10 9.02
C LEU A 332 5.17 -1.95 8.36
N PRO A 333 4.72 -0.70 8.15
CA PRO A 333 5.18 0.49 8.88
C PRO A 333 4.73 0.43 10.35
N GLN A 334 5.37 1.21 11.23
CA GLN A 334 5.03 1.26 12.65
C GLN A 334 3.58 1.70 12.88
N THR A 335 3.19 2.77 12.19
CA THR A 335 1.84 3.34 12.19
C THR A 335 1.32 3.42 10.76
N SER A 336 0.02 3.67 10.60
CA SER A 336 -0.57 3.72 9.27
C SER A 336 0.01 4.91 8.52
N VAL A 337 0.54 4.67 7.32
CA VAL A 337 1.02 5.71 6.41
C VAL A 337 0.13 5.85 5.18
N MET A 338 -0.96 5.08 5.11
CA MET A 338 -1.97 5.25 4.06
C MET A 338 -2.82 6.48 4.32
N GLY A 339 -3.02 7.27 3.26
CA GLY A 339 -3.87 8.45 3.22
C GLY A 339 -5.38 8.12 3.27
N PRO A 340 -6.27 8.98 2.75
CA PRO A 340 -7.68 9.14 3.15
C PRO A 340 -8.64 7.95 2.94
N TYR A 341 -8.15 6.78 2.53
CA TYR A 341 -8.94 5.57 2.27
C TYR A 341 -9.24 4.72 3.52
N GLY A 342 -8.75 5.12 4.71
CA GLY A 342 -9.14 4.53 5.99
C GLY A 342 -8.56 3.14 6.32
N VAL A 343 -7.98 2.44 5.35
CA VAL A 343 -7.40 1.09 5.55
C VAL A 343 -6.01 1.18 6.19
N SER A 344 -5.82 0.51 7.33
CA SER A 344 -4.54 0.51 8.03
C SER A 344 -3.53 -0.44 7.38
N ASN A 345 -2.37 0.09 7.00
CA ASN A 345 -1.25 -0.72 6.54
C ASN A 345 -0.26 -1.09 7.65
N SER A 346 -0.46 -0.61 8.89
CA SER A 346 0.48 -0.81 10.01
C SER A 346 0.82 -2.28 10.24
N ARG A 347 2.10 -2.58 10.45
CA ARG A 347 2.56 -3.84 11.06
C ARG A 347 2.07 -5.11 10.34
N PHE A 348 1.88 -5.01 9.02
CA PHE A 348 1.47 -6.12 8.16
C PHE A 348 2.64 -7.05 7.85
N ILE A 349 3.75 -6.50 7.35
CA ILE A 349 4.99 -7.25 7.12
C ILE A 349 5.85 -7.22 8.37
N GLU A 350 6.50 -8.35 8.64
CA GLU A 350 7.42 -8.54 9.74
C GLU A 350 8.70 -9.17 9.23
N PHE A 351 9.84 -8.76 9.75
CA PHE A 351 11.14 -9.33 9.48
C PHE A 351 11.79 -9.76 10.79
N ILE A 352 12.26 -11.01 10.82
CA ILE A 352 13.13 -11.51 11.89
C ILE A 352 14.56 -11.33 11.42
N VAL A 353 15.37 -10.65 12.23
CA VAL A 353 16.74 -10.29 11.89
C VAL A 353 17.66 -10.87 12.94
N ASN A 354 18.65 -11.65 12.51
CA ASN A 354 19.71 -12.08 13.40
C ASN A 354 20.56 -10.87 13.81
N MET A 355 20.70 -10.63 15.11
CA MET A 355 21.30 -9.41 15.65
C MET A 355 22.81 -9.33 15.39
N ASP A 356 23.52 -10.44 15.21
CA ASP A 356 24.95 -10.40 14.91
C ASP A 356 25.22 -10.21 13.42
N THR A 357 24.54 -10.97 12.57
CA THR A 357 24.81 -11.00 11.13
C THR A 357 24.00 -9.98 10.33
N GLY A 358 22.89 -9.48 10.87
CA GLY A 358 21.95 -8.63 10.14
C GLY A 358 21.20 -9.34 9.02
N ARG A 359 21.28 -10.68 8.93
CA ARG A 359 20.56 -11.51 7.94
C ARG A 359 19.10 -11.71 8.35
N PHE A 360 18.19 -11.77 7.40
CA PHE A 360 16.83 -12.23 7.65
C PHE A 360 16.79 -13.72 8.02
N VAL A 361 16.08 -14.05 9.09
CA VAL A 361 15.82 -15.41 9.55
C VAL A 361 14.45 -15.82 9.02
N SER A 362 14.43 -16.78 8.10
CA SER A 362 13.19 -17.24 7.48
C SER A 362 13.31 -18.67 6.96
N GLU A 363 12.18 -19.38 6.98
CA GLU A 363 12.08 -20.75 6.47
C GLU A 363 12.51 -20.87 4.99
N TRP A 364 12.38 -19.79 4.22
CA TRP A 364 12.78 -19.71 2.81
C TRP A 364 14.29 -19.82 2.59
N ASN A 365 15.12 -19.58 3.61
CA ASN A 365 16.55 -19.81 3.53
C ASN A 365 16.90 -21.30 3.56
N VAL A 366 15.96 -22.17 4.00
CA VAL A 366 16.18 -23.60 4.20
C VAL A 366 15.44 -24.45 3.18
N TYR A 367 14.26 -24.01 2.73
CA TYR A 367 13.44 -24.78 1.81
C TYR A 367 14.15 -25.11 0.49
N LYS A 368 14.08 -26.39 0.13
CA LYS A 368 14.71 -26.92 -1.08
C LYS A 368 13.71 -26.86 -2.24
N LYS A 369 14.16 -26.40 -3.40
CA LYS A 369 13.36 -26.41 -4.63
C LYS A 369 13.58 -27.73 -5.37
N ARG A 370 12.50 -28.35 -5.84
CA ARG A 370 12.55 -29.53 -6.72
C ARG A 370 12.85 -29.10 -8.16
N LYS A 371 13.28 -30.05 -8.99
CA LYS A 371 13.58 -29.83 -10.42
C LYS A 371 12.41 -29.18 -11.18
N ASP A 372 11.20 -29.52 -10.79
CA ASP A 372 9.98 -29.05 -11.43
C ASP A 372 9.50 -27.68 -10.95
N GLY A 373 10.25 -27.06 -10.04
CA GLY A 373 9.99 -25.73 -9.50
C GLY A 373 9.20 -25.69 -8.19
N SER A 374 8.58 -26.80 -7.77
CA SER A 374 7.85 -26.89 -6.49
C SER A 374 8.80 -26.91 -5.29
N ILE A 375 8.28 -26.61 -4.10
CA ILE A 375 9.04 -26.69 -2.86
C ILE A 375 9.01 -28.12 -2.30
N ASP A 376 10.16 -28.62 -1.87
CA ASP A 376 10.25 -29.89 -1.19
C ASP A 376 9.65 -29.83 0.22
N SER A 377 8.40 -30.24 0.34
CA SER A 377 7.61 -30.20 1.56
C SER A 377 7.76 -31.45 2.45
N ASN A 378 8.56 -32.46 2.06
CA ASN A 378 8.67 -33.69 2.84
C ASN A 378 9.53 -33.47 4.11
N PRO A 379 8.94 -33.57 5.32
CA PRO A 379 9.67 -33.31 6.57
C PRO A 379 10.81 -34.31 6.85
N LYS A 380 10.87 -35.46 6.16
CA LYS A 380 12.00 -36.41 6.29
C LYS A 380 13.29 -35.87 5.68
N HIS A 381 13.22 -34.92 4.75
CA HIS A 381 14.39 -34.37 4.05
C HIS A 381 15.07 -33.19 4.78
N TYR A 382 14.53 -32.82 5.95
CA TYR A 382 15.02 -31.72 6.78
C TYR A 382 15.44 -32.25 8.15
N LYS A 383 16.68 -31.99 8.54
CA LYS A 383 17.21 -32.35 9.86
C LYS A 383 16.72 -31.35 10.91
N ILE A 384 16.60 -31.79 12.17
CA ILE A 384 16.09 -30.93 13.24
C ILE A 384 17.13 -29.86 13.58
N GLU A 385 18.40 -30.24 13.53
CA GLU A 385 19.57 -29.44 13.90
C GLU A 385 19.75 -28.24 12.96
N ASP A 386 19.35 -28.39 11.69
CA ASP A 386 19.39 -27.35 10.66
C ASP A 386 18.09 -26.51 10.63
N GLY A 387 17.17 -26.75 11.58
CA GLY A 387 15.80 -26.24 11.56
C GLY A 387 15.58 -24.87 12.20
N ALA A 388 16.64 -24.18 12.65
CA ALA A 388 16.55 -22.91 13.39
C ALA A 388 15.72 -21.85 12.63
N ASP A 389 16.12 -21.55 11.38
CA ASP A 389 15.42 -20.58 10.52
C ASP A 389 13.94 -20.96 10.31
N ILE A 390 13.60 -22.25 10.19
CA ILE A 390 12.20 -22.71 10.06
C ILE A 390 11.44 -22.59 11.38
N ALA A 391 12.08 -22.81 12.52
CA ALA A 391 11.46 -22.68 13.83
C ALA A 391 11.20 -21.22 14.22
N ASP A 392 12.14 -20.34 13.85
CA ASP A 392 12.15 -18.93 14.21
C ASP A 392 11.54 -18.01 13.14
N THR A 393 11.20 -18.52 11.96
CA THR A 393 10.55 -17.73 10.92
C THR A 393 9.29 -17.05 11.41
N ASP A 394 9.00 -15.92 10.78
CA ASP A 394 7.72 -15.23 10.87
C ASP A 394 6.92 -15.41 9.59
N SER A 395 5.73 -14.81 9.57
CA SER A 395 4.95 -14.63 8.34
C SER A 395 4.02 -13.42 8.48
N ALA A 396 3.63 -12.80 7.37
CA ALA A 396 2.82 -11.58 7.37
C ALA A 396 1.56 -11.69 8.26
N ASN A 397 1.21 -10.61 8.94
CA ASN A 397 0.05 -10.55 9.82
C ASN A 397 -1.22 -10.14 9.07
N TYR A 398 -2.33 -10.85 9.26
CA TYR A 398 -3.63 -10.34 8.84
C TYR A 398 -4.30 -9.52 9.94
N GLY A 399 -4.20 -9.92 11.20
CA GLY A 399 -4.68 -9.12 12.32
C GLY A 399 -3.69 -8.03 12.72
N LEU A 400 -4.17 -6.93 13.31
CA LEU A 400 -3.31 -5.84 13.74
C LEU A 400 -2.70 -6.14 15.11
N SER A 401 -1.41 -6.41 15.13
CA SER A 401 -0.64 -6.48 16.37
C SER A 401 -0.56 -5.08 17.02
N LYS A 402 -0.62 -5.02 18.35
CA LYS A 402 -0.64 -3.76 19.10
C LYS A 402 0.76 -3.23 19.41
N GLY A 403 1.68 -4.12 19.80
CA GLY A 403 2.99 -3.71 20.33
C GLY A 403 2.82 -2.73 21.49
N LEU A 404 3.62 -1.66 21.49
CA LEU A 404 3.50 -0.53 22.41
C LEU A 404 2.79 0.69 21.78
N ASN A 405 2.10 0.48 20.67
CA ASN A 405 1.47 1.56 19.91
C ASN A 405 0.02 1.81 20.38
N ALA A 406 -0.40 3.08 20.32
CA ALA A 406 -1.75 3.51 20.71
C ALA A 406 -2.71 3.70 19.52
N ASP A 407 -2.27 3.35 18.30
CA ASP A 407 -2.96 3.61 17.04
C ASP A 407 -3.94 2.49 16.62
N LEU A 408 -4.17 1.49 17.48
CA LEU A 408 -5.04 0.35 17.19
C LEU A 408 -6.50 0.67 17.55
N PRO A 409 -7.43 0.69 16.57
CA PRO A 409 -8.84 0.88 16.87
C PRO A 409 -9.39 -0.24 17.77
N ALA A 410 -10.29 0.11 18.69
CA ALA A 410 -10.81 -0.83 19.69
C ALA A 410 -11.47 -2.08 19.07
N TYR A 411 -12.20 -1.91 17.96
CA TYR A 411 -12.86 -3.02 17.25
C TYR A 411 -11.87 -4.01 16.61
N LEU A 412 -10.60 -3.65 16.49
CA LEU A 412 -9.53 -4.50 15.93
C LEU A 412 -8.59 -5.08 16.98
N ASN A 413 -8.81 -4.79 18.27
CA ASN A 413 -7.88 -5.11 19.36
C ASN A 413 -7.59 -6.61 19.52
N ASN A 414 -8.50 -7.49 19.06
CA ASN A 414 -8.34 -8.95 19.13
C ASN A 414 -8.05 -9.61 17.78
N SER A 415 -7.98 -8.83 16.69
CA SER A 415 -7.79 -9.37 15.33
C SER A 415 -6.55 -10.23 15.19
N HIS A 416 -5.44 -9.81 15.79
CA HIS A 416 -4.19 -10.57 15.78
C HIS A 416 -4.33 -11.94 16.46
N THR A 417 -5.14 -12.03 17.52
CA THR A 417 -5.32 -13.29 18.25
C THR A 417 -6.02 -14.34 17.39
N TYR A 418 -7.13 -14.00 16.73
CA TYR A 418 -7.90 -14.99 15.97
C TYR A 418 -7.39 -15.20 14.54
N LEU A 419 -6.73 -14.21 13.92
CA LEU A 419 -6.19 -14.37 12.55
C LEU A 419 -4.77 -14.91 12.51
N ASP A 420 -3.94 -14.60 13.52
CA ASP A 420 -2.51 -14.90 13.46
C ASP A 420 -2.02 -15.83 14.57
N VAL A 421 -2.64 -15.84 15.74
CA VAL A 421 -2.21 -16.67 16.88
C VAL A 421 -2.99 -17.98 16.97
N ARG A 422 -4.32 -17.94 16.85
CA ARG A 422 -5.21 -19.10 16.82
C ARG A 422 -5.40 -19.56 15.38
N HIS A 423 -4.30 -19.97 14.77
CA HIS A 423 -4.25 -20.25 13.35
C HIS A 423 -4.42 -21.74 13.01
N PRO A 424 -4.82 -22.08 11.77
CA PRO A 424 -4.77 -23.44 11.24
C PRO A 424 -3.39 -24.08 11.36
N ALA A 425 -3.30 -25.40 11.17
CA ALA A 425 -2.02 -26.09 11.27
C ALA A 425 -0.98 -25.57 10.26
N ASP A 426 0.19 -25.15 10.74
CA ASP A 426 1.36 -24.87 9.90
C ASP A 426 1.78 -26.09 9.08
N ASN A 427 2.61 -25.91 8.06
CA ASN A 427 3.15 -27.01 7.27
C ASN A 427 3.92 -28.06 8.14
N ALA A 428 3.99 -29.30 7.67
CA ALA A 428 4.56 -30.41 8.42
C ALA A 428 6.04 -30.23 8.80
N ILE A 429 6.82 -29.47 8.01
CA ILE A 429 8.23 -29.19 8.31
C ILE A 429 8.32 -28.26 9.53
N ARG A 430 7.59 -27.14 9.52
CA ARG A 430 7.56 -26.22 10.67
C ARG A 430 7.05 -26.91 11.93
N ARG A 431 5.97 -27.69 11.85
CA ARG A 431 5.47 -28.48 12.98
C ARG A 431 6.51 -29.47 13.52
N LYS A 432 7.35 -30.06 12.66
CA LYS A 432 8.47 -30.92 13.08
C LYS A 432 9.51 -30.11 13.86
N MET A 433 9.88 -28.92 13.38
CA MET A 433 10.89 -28.07 14.02
C MET A 433 10.43 -27.53 15.38
N VAL A 434 9.26 -26.90 15.46
CA VAL A 434 8.76 -26.28 16.72
C VAL A 434 8.42 -27.30 17.82
N LYS A 435 8.30 -28.59 17.47
CA LYS A 435 8.22 -29.67 18.45
C LYS A 435 9.51 -29.85 19.25
N LYS A 436 10.67 -29.53 18.66
CA LYS A 436 12.00 -29.69 19.27
C LYS A 436 12.62 -28.36 19.66
N TRP A 437 12.50 -27.35 18.80
CA TRP A 437 12.93 -25.98 19.06
C TRP A 437 11.92 -25.26 19.97
N LYS A 438 12.31 -24.97 21.21
CA LYS A 438 11.46 -24.37 22.24
C LYS A 438 11.86 -22.94 22.52
N ASN A 439 10.86 -22.06 22.68
CA ASN A 439 11.06 -20.70 23.15
C ASN A 439 11.16 -20.68 24.68
N ALA A 440 12.00 -19.80 25.21
CA ALA A 440 12.08 -19.58 26.65
C ALA A 440 10.87 -18.80 27.17
N LYS A 441 10.50 -19.06 28.43
CA LYS A 441 9.45 -18.33 29.14
C LYS A 441 9.91 -16.89 29.40
N ASN A 442 8.98 -15.93 29.33
CA ASN A 442 9.27 -14.52 29.61
C ASN A 442 9.78 -14.31 31.05
N VAL A 443 10.74 -13.41 31.24
CA VAL A 443 11.37 -13.09 32.52
C VAL A 443 10.37 -12.61 33.57
N LEU A 444 9.38 -11.81 33.19
CA LEU A 444 8.33 -11.33 34.09
C LEU A 444 7.36 -12.45 34.52
N ASN A 445 7.36 -13.56 33.80
CA ASN A 445 6.61 -14.76 34.15
C ASN A 445 7.52 -15.83 34.79
N GLY A 446 8.66 -15.45 35.37
CA GLY A 446 9.60 -16.35 36.04
C GLY A 446 10.50 -17.15 35.08
N GLY A 447 10.63 -16.70 33.84
CA GLY A 447 11.49 -17.33 32.84
C GLY A 447 12.84 -16.63 32.64
N ARG A 448 13.46 -16.91 31.48
CA ARG A 448 14.79 -16.40 31.09
C ARG A 448 14.78 -15.57 29.81
N TYR A 449 13.60 -15.21 29.30
CA TYR A 449 13.47 -14.45 28.06
C TYR A 449 13.07 -12.99 28.29
N ALA A 450 13.85 -12.08 27.73
CA ALA A 450 13.52 -10.68 27.50
C ALA A 450 14.08 -10.26 26.14
N ASP A 451 13.31 -9.46 25.38
CA ASP A 451 13.79 -8.89 24.11
C ASP A 451 14.95 -7.94 24.39
N ILE A 452 16.04 -8.05 23.62
CA ILE A 452 17.18 -7.11 23.69
C ILE A 452 16.80 -5.79 23.00
N VAL A 453 16.22 -5.88 21.80
CA VAL A 453 15.77 -4.73 21.02
C VAL A 453 14.29 -4.46 21.29
N LYS A 454 13.96 -3.26 21.77
CA LYS A 454 12.59 -2.86 22.11
C LYS A 454 12.33 -1.37 21.82
N LYS A 455 12.10 -0.53 22.84
CA LYS A 455 11.80 0.90 22.65
C LYS A 455 13.03 1.68 22.16
N GLY A 456 14.25 1.23 22.48
CA GLY A 456 15.48 1.84 22.00
C GLY A 456 15.76 1.55 20.52
N GLY A 457 15.05 0.59 19.90
CA GLY A 457 15.19 0.26 18.48
C GLY A 457 16.62 -0.06 18.09
N LEU A 458 17.14 0.59 17.04
CA LEU A 458 18.52 0.37 16.60
C LEU A 458 19.57 0.70 17.66
N LYS A 459 19.29 1.60 18.60
CA LYS A 459 20.22 1.92 19.68
C LYS A 459 20.40 0.73 20.64
N ASP A 460 19.34 -0.03 20.91
CA ASP A 460 19.44 -1.28 21.68
C ASP A 460 20.36 -2.28 20.99
N LEU A 461 20.23 -2.43 19.66
CA LEU A 461 21.04 -3.32 18.84
C LEU A 461 22.51 -2.89 18.83
N GLU A 462 22.77 -1.60 18.62
CA GLU A 462 24.12 -1.04 18.60
C GLU A 462 24.82 -1.21 19.94
N THR A 463 24.14 -0.93 21.05
CA THR A 463 24.68 -1.11 22.40
C THR A 463 24.92 -2.59 22.72
N TRP A 464 24.00 -3.49 22.34
CA TRP A 464 24.20 -4.93 22.49
C TRP A 464 25.43 -5.45 21.73
N ARG A 465 25.64 -4.96 20.49
CA ARG A 465 26.80 -5.33 19.67
C ARG A 465 28.14 -4.88 20.24
N GLN A 466 28.16 -3.93 21.17
CA GLN A 466 29.39 -3.51 21.87
C GLN A 466 29.80 -4.49 22.98
N VAL A 467 28.88 -5.32 23.47
CA VAL A 467 29.18 -6.35 24.47
C VAL A 467 29.97 -7.48 23.80
N LYS A 468 31.16 -7.75 24.33
CA LYS A 468 32.04 -8.83 23.86
C LYS A 468 31.32 -10.18 23.95
N ALA A 469 31.56 -11.04 22.97
CA ALA A 469 30.83 -12.30 22.84
C ALA A 469 30.94 -13.19 24.08
N GLU A 470 32.12 -13.25 24.68
CA GLU A 470 32.42 -13.99 25.92
C GLU A 470 31.64 -13.48 27.14
N ASP A 471 31.28 -12.20 27.17
CA ASP A 471 30.61 -11.55 28.31
C ASP A 471 29.08 -11.51 28.17
N ARG A 472 28.54 -11.75 26.96
CA ARG A 472 27.12 -11.57 26.63
C ARG A 472 26.18 -12.34 27.55
N LEU A 473 26.50 -13.58 27.90
CA LEU A 473 25.64 -14.36 28.79
C LEU A 473 25.56 -13.74 30.19
N GLN A 474 26.68 -13.30 30.73
CA GLN A 474 26.74 -12.65 32.04
C GLN A 474 25.98 -11.32 32.03
N VAL A 475 26.24 -10.48 31.04
CA VAL A 475 25.59 -9.16 30.88
C VAL A 475 24.08 -9.32 30.64
N TYR A 476 23.67 -10.32 29.86
CA TYR A 476 22.25 -10.62 29.66
C TYR A 476 21.57 -11.08 30.94
N ASN A 477 22.21 -11.92 31.76
CA ASN A 477 21.65 -12.30 33.06
C ASN A 477 21.48 -11.08 33.98
N ALA A 478 22.46 -10.16 34.01
CA ALA A 478 22.32 -8.89 34.74
C ALA A 478 21.16 -8.03 34.22
N TYR A 479 20.95 -8.00 32.89
CA TYR A 479 19.79 -7.35 32.29
C TYR A 479 18.46 -7.97 32.74
N LEU A 480 18.38 -9.31 32.80
CA LEU A 480 17.19 -10.01 33.32
C LEU A 480 16.91 -9.66 34.78
N ASP A 481 17.94 -9.58 35.61
CA ASP A 481 17.81 -9.20 37.03
C ASP A 481 17.36 -7.76 37.19
N TYR A 482 17.89 -6.84 36.38
CA TYR A 482 17.42 -5.45 36.31
C TYR A 482 15.93 -5.38 35.95
N ILE A 483 15.47 -6.17 34.96
CA ILE A 483 14.05 -6.21 34.59
C ILE A 483 13.20 -6.72 35.76
N ARG A 484 13.66 -7.74 36.50
CA ARG A 484 12.93 -8.29 37.65
C ARG A 484 12.78 -7.26 38.77
N SER A 485 13.82 -6.44 39.01
CA SER A 485 13.78 -5.44 40.09
C SER A 485 13.00 -4.18 39.73
N HIS A 486 13.01 -3.76 38.47
CA HIS A 486 12.37 -2.51 38.04
C HIS A 486 11.00 -2.71 37.37
N LEU A 487 10.69 -3.94 36.91
CA LEU A 487 9.50 -4.28 36.13
C LEU A 487 9.38 -3.48 34.82
N VAL A 488 10.51 -3.11 34.23
CA VAL A 488 10.59 -2.28 33.00
C VAL A 488 11.10 -3.11 31.81
N LEU A 489 10.43 -3.01 30.66
CA LEU A 489 10.82 -3.63 29.39
C LEU A 489 11.10 -2.57 28.31
N ASN A 490 12.08 -1.70 28.55
CA ASN A 490 12.41 -0.60 27.63
C ASN A 490 13.40 -0.98 26.53
N GLY A 491 14.07 -2.13 26.62
CA GLY A 491 15.18 -2.51 25.74
C GLY A 491 16.53 -2.47 26.46
N PHE A 492 17.56 -2.99 25.81
CA PHE A 492 18.88 -3.21 26.40
C PHE A 492 19.69 -1.93 26.62
N ASP A 493 19.55 -0.91 25.75
CA ASP A 493 20.34 0.32 25.87
C ASP A 493 20.07 1.04 27.19
N SER A 494 18.80 1.18 27.60
CA SER A 494 18.43 1.85 28.87
C SER A 494 19.16 1.22 30.07
N PHE A 495 19.09 -0.10 30.19
CA PHE A 495 19.80 -0.85 31.23
C PHE A 495 21.30 -0.59 31.18
N TYR A 496 21.89 -0.66 29.98
CA TYR A 496 23.33 -0.55 29.80
C TYR A 496 23.84 0.85 30.17
N GLN A 497 23.10 1.90 29.79
CA GLN A 497 23.45 3.28 30.15
C GLN A 497 23.37 3.49 31.67
N GLU A 498 22.33 2.97 32.34
CA GLU A 498 22.15 3.13 33.79
C GLU A 498 23.17 2.34 34.61
N THR A 499 23.61 1.18 34.12
CA THR A 499 24.45 0.24 34.88
C THR A 499 25.95 0.45 34.61
N TYR A 500 26.33 0.75 33.36
CA TYR A 500 27.73 0.70 32.93
C TYR A 500 28.30 2.02 32.43
N LYS A 501 27.48 3.06 32.19
CA LYS A 501 28.04 4.41 31.97
C LYS A 501 28.08 5.17 33.29
N PRO A 502 29.23 5.74 33.68
CA PRO A 502 29.31 6.56 34.88
C PRO A 502 28.36 7.76 34.73
N GLN A 503 27.55 8.00 35.76
CA GLN A 503 26.90 9.30 35.93
C GLN A 503 28.03 10.31 36.13
N GLY A 504 28.26 11.14 35.11
CA GLY A 504 29.22 12.24 35.16
C GLY A 504 28.81 13.30 36.16
#